data_AF-A0A143BNF5-F1
#
_entry.id   AF-A0A143BNF5-F1
#
_cell.length_a   1.000
_cell.length_b   1.000
_cell.length_c   1.000
_cell.angle_alpha   90.00
_cell.angle_beta   90.00
_cell.angle_gamma   90.00
#
_symmetry.space_group_name_H-M   'P 1'
#
loop_
_entity.id
_entity.type
_entity.pdbx_description
1 polymer ?
#
loop_
_entity_poly.entity_id
_entity_poly.type
_entity_poly.pdbx_seq_one_letter_code
_entity_poly.pdbx_strand_id
1 'polypeptide(L)'
;MQGTPIESVKSGIRQLHRDLLGDPQAIESAYLSVLTFSNAAQQAVPLTEVAMFNPPDLQASGQTNFGDGLRLLLECFDREIVRTTADQKGDWRPLVFVLSDGAPTDVDWPVYAQQLRERRPANIIAVACGDQADTEVLKQITEIVIQMQDMSPDAFKAFFRFVSASVKQTSAKVGAVADGGSITLPPPPPGITIVP
;
A
#
# COMPACT_ATOMS: atom_id res chain seq x y z
N MET A 1 15.25 4.04 5.00
CA MET A 1 14.70 2.90 5.80
C MET A 1 15.72 1.79 6.15
N GLN A 2 17.01 2.04 6.32
CA GLN A 2 17.98 0.97 6.63
C GLN A 2 17.94 0.54 8.11
N GLY A 3 18.25 -0.73 8.41
CA GLY A 3 18.34 -1.26 9.78
C GLY A 3 16.98 -1.64 10.39
N THR A 4 16.71 -1.19 11.60
CA THR A 4 15.47 -1.52 12.35
C THR A 4 14.16 -1.24 11.60
N PRO A 5 14.01 -0.14 10.83
CA PRO A 5 12.78 0.14 10.09
C PRO A 5 12.45 -0.90 9.02
N ILE A 6 13.42 -1.36 8.21
CA ILE A 6 13.15 -2.38 7.18
C ILE A 6 12.80 -3.73 7.80
N GLU A 7 13.44 -4.11 8.90
CA GLU A 7 13.08 -5.33 9.63
C GLU A 7 11.67 -5.24 10.24
N SER A 8 11.27 -4.07 10.70
CA SER A 8 9.91 -3.81 11.18
C SER A 8 8.88 -3.91 10.06
N VAL A 9 9.19 -3.42 8.85
CA VAL A 9 8.34 -3.62 7.65
C VAL A 9 8.22 -5.09 7.31
N LYS A 10 9.31 -5.86 7.26
CA LYS A 10 9.27 -7.31 6.99
C LYS A 10 8.38 -8.03 8.00
N SER A 11 8.59 -7.76 9.29
CA SER A 11 7.79 -8.34 10.37
C SER A 11 6.31 -7.99 10.23
N GLY A 12 6.04 -6.73 9.87
CA GLY A 12 4.71 -6.21 9.62
C GLY A 12 3.98 -6.89 8.46
N ILE A 13 4.64 -7.07 7.30
CA ILE A 13 4.08 -7.80 6.15
C ILE A 13 3.78 -9.25 6.53
N ARG A 14 4.67 -9.92 7.27
CA ARG A 14 4.42 -11.28 7.77
C ARG A 14 3.22 -11.32 8.73
N GLN A 15 3.04 -10.29 9.55
CA GLN A 15 1.87 -10.19 10.44
C GLN A 15 0.58 -9.96 9.65
N LEU A 16 0.58 -9.03 8.69
CA LEU A 16 -0.54 -8.78 7.79
C LEU A 16 -0.98 -10.08 7.10
N HIS A 17 -0.02 -10.82 6.54
CA HIS A 17 -0.30 -12.10 5.89
C HIS A 17 -0.95 -13.11 6.84
N ARG A 18 -0.43 -13.27 8.07
CA ARG A 18 -1.05 -14.12 9.10
C ARG A 18 -2.45 -13.67 9.48
N ASP A 19 -2.68 -12.36 9.62
CA ASP A 19 -3.99 -11.82 9.99
C ASP A 19 -5.04 -12.08 8.92
N LEU A 20 -4.64 -12.02 7.65
CA LEU A 20 -5.50 -12.31 6.50
C LEU A 20 -5.74 -13.81 6.35
N LEU A 21 -4.72 -14.65 6.57
CA LEU A 21 -4.89 -16.11 6.64
C LEU A 21 -5.79 -16.57 7.79
N GLY A 22 -5.93 -15.77 8.84
CA GLY A 22 -6.87 -16.04 9.93
C GLY A 22 -8.30 -15.59 9.66
N ASP A 23 -8.59 -14.99 8.50
CA ASP A 23 -9.91 -14.48 8.14
C ASP A 23 -10.47 -15.22 6.92
N PRO A 24 -11.50 -16.07 7.09
CA PRO A 24 -12.07 -16.86 5.98
C PRO A 24 -12.48 -16.04 4.77
N GLN A 25 -13.03 -14.83 4.97
CA GLN A 25 -13.45 -13.98 3.85
C GLN A 25 -12.24 -13.43 3.09
N ALA A 26 -11.17 -13.05 3.81
CA ALA A 26 -9.96 -12.55 3.19
C ALA A 26 -9.21 -13.64 2.43
N ILE A 27 -9.19 -14.87 2.93
CA ILE A 27 -8.55 -16.01 2.24
C ILE A 27 -9.17 -16.24 0.86
N GLU A 28 -10.50 -16.14 0.75
CA GLU A 28 -11.22 -16.41 -0.49
C GLU A 28 -11.20 -15.23 -1.49
N SER A 29 -10.92 -14.00 -1.02
CA SER A 29 -11.14 -12.79 -1.82
C SER A 29 -9.95 -11.84 -1.94
N ALA A 30 -8.95 -11.94 -1.07
CA ALA A 30 -7.85 -11.00 -1.01
C ALA A 30 -6.61 -11.50 -1.77
N TYR A 31 -5.98 -10.55 -2.46
CA TYR A 31 -4.72 -10.73 -3.16
C TYR A 31 -3.71 -9.72 -2.64
N LEU A 32 -2.43 -10.09 -2.63
CA LEU A 32 -1.33 -9.26 -2.19
C LEU A 32 -0.27 -9.17 -3.28
N SER A 33 0.23 -7.97 -3.52
CA SER A 33 1.38 -7.68 -4.39
C SER A 33 2.36 -6.84 -3.57
N VAL A 34 3.66 -7.07 -3.75
CA VAL A 34 4.72 -6.31 -3.07
C VAL A 34 5.65 -5.75 -4.11
N LEU A 35 5.72 -4.42 -4.17
CA LEU A 35 6.67 -3.68 -4.98
C LEU A 35 7.70 -3.03 -4.05
N THR A 36 8.95 -3.01 -4.49
CA THR A 36 10.04 -2.29 -3.82
C THR A 36 10.66 -1.33 -4.82
N PHE A 37 11.04 -0.16 -4.35
CA PHE A 37 11.76 0.82 -5.17
C PHE A 37 12.94 1.37 -4.39
N SER A 38 14.07 1.49 -5.08
CA SER A 38 15.25 2.18 -4.57
C SER A 38 15.99 2.92 -5.67
N ASN A 39 17.08 2.36 -6.20
CA ASN A 39 17.70 2.84 -7.44
C ASN A 39 16.84 2.48 -8.66
N ALA A 40 16.15 1.35 -8.58
CA ALA A 40 15.20 0.86 -9.56
C ALA A 40 13.99 0.26 -8.83
N ALA A 41 12.85 0.20 -9.52
CA ALA A 41 11.66 -0.48 -9.02
C ALA A 41 11.60 -1.93 -9.47
N GLN A 42 11.12 -2.81 -8.59
CA GLN A 42 10.89 -4.21 -8.88
C GLN A 42 9.63 -4.71 -8.15
N GLN A 43 8.94 -5.67 -8.76
CA GLN A 43 7.83 -6.37 -8.13
C GLN A 43 8.39 -7.61 -7.45
N ALA A 44 8.57 -7.54 -6.14
CA ALA A 44 9.13 -8.61 -5.34
C ALA A 44 8.17 -9.82 -5.25
N VAL A 45 6.85 -9.55 -5.23
CA VAL A 45 5.81 -10.58 -5.30
C VAL A 45 4.69 -10.08 -6.23
N PRO A 46 4.32 -10.84 -7.27
CA PRO A 46 3.20 -10.49 -8.14
C PRO A 46 1.87 -10.53 -7.38
N LEU A 47 0.80 -9.96 -7.94
CA LEU A 47 -0.53 -10.05 -7.33
C LEU A 47 -0.94 -11.53 -7.13
N THR A 48 -0.89 -11.98 -5.88
CA THR A 48 -1.00 -13.39 -5.50
C THR A 48 -2.08 -13.56 -4.44
N GLU A 49 -2.88 -14.63 -4.54
CA GLU A 49 -3.86 -15.00 -3.52
C GLU A 49 -3.21 -15.11 -2.14
N VAL A 50 -3.90 -14.65 -1.09
CA VAL A 50 -3.39 -14.70 0.29
C VAL A 50 -2.96 -16.12 0.70
N ALA A 51 -3.66 -17.15 0.24
CA ALA A 51 -3.32 -18.55 0.52
C ALA A 51 -1.97 -19.00 -0.08
N MET A 52 -1.58 -18.40 -1.21
CA MET A 52 -0.34 -18.72 -1.94
C MET A 52 0.77 -17.68 -1.72
N PHE A 53 0.44 -16.55 -1.11
CA PHE A 53 1.38 -15.46 -0.86
C PHE A 53 2.50 -15.91 0.08
N ASN A 54 3.75 -15.66 -0.32
CA ASN A 54 4.92 -15.82 0.55
C ASN A 54 5.59 -14.46 0.75
N PRO A 55 5.66 -13.92 1.97
CA PRO A 55 6.30 -12.63 2.24
C PRO A 55 7.74 -12.60 1.72
N PRO A 56 8.12 -11.61 0.88
CA PRO A 56 9.47 -11.53 0.35
C PRO A 56 10.46 -11.11 1.43
N ASP A 57 11.74 -11.47 1.24
CA ASP A 57 12.82 -10.85 2.02
C ASP A 57 13.17 -9.51 1.39
N LEU A 58 12.97 -8.43 2.15
CA LEU A 58 13.18 -7.06 1.67
C LEU A 58 14.58 -6.56 2.02
N GLN A 59 15.20 -5.79 1.15
CA GLN A 59 16.49 -5.16 1.46
C GLN A 59 16.43 -3.69 1.12
N ALA A 60 16.76 -2.85 2.11
CA ALA A 60 16.85 -1.40 1.92
C ALA A 60 18.26 -1.06 1.46
N SER A 61 18.38 -0.52 0.26
CA SER A 61 19.65 -0.06 -0.33
C SER A 61 19.37 1.08 -1.31
N GLY A 62 20.40 1.81 -1.73
CA GLY A 62 20.26 2.81 -2.79
C GLY A 62 19.52 4.09 -2.39
N GLN A 63 18.99 4.76 -3.41
CA GLN A 63 18.23 6.03 -3.35
C GLN A 63 16.72 5.78 -3.32
N THR A 64 15.92 6.84 -3.52
CA THR A 64 14.46 6.82 -3.50
C THR A 64 13.92 7.24 -4.87
N ASN A 65 14.12 6.40 -5.89
CA ASN A 65 13.58 6.60 -7.24
C ASN A 65 12.09 6.24 -7.23
N PHE A 66 11.27 7.24 -6.88
CA PHE A 66 9.89 7.08 -6.52
C PHE A 66 8.99 7.01 -7.75
N GLY A 67 9.29 7.80 -8.78
CA GLY A 67 8.57 7.76 -10.06
C GLY A 67 8.70 6.40 -10.73
N ASP A 68 9.87 5.75 -10.68
CA ASP A 68 10.00 4.37 -11.15
C ASP A 68 9.11 3.40 -10.36
N GLY A 69 8.99 3.60 -9.04
CA GLY A 69 8.06 2.84 -8.20
C GLY A 69 6.60 3.01 -8.62
N LEU A 70 6.17 4.26 -8.86
CA LEU A 70 4.82 4.58 -9.31
C LEU A 70 4.55 4.09 -10.74
N ARG A 71 5.53 4.21 -11.64
CA ARG A 71 5.46 3.69 -13.01
C ARG A 71 5.27 2.18 -13.00
N LEU A 72 6.07 1.45 -12.23
CA LEU A 72 5.92 0.01 -12.10
C LEU A 72 4.56 -0.37 -11.51
N LEU A 73 4.06 0.38 -10.51
CA LEU A 73 2.74 0.17 -9.96
C LEU A 73 1.65 0.32 -11.04
N LEU A 74 1.74 1.34 -11.90
CA LEU A 74 0.82 1.53 -13.02
C LEU A 74 0.87 0.35 -14.01
N GLU A 75 2.06 -0.14 -14.33
CA GLU A 75 2.24 -1.32 -15.17
C GLU A 75 1.62 -2.58 -14.55
N CYS A 76 1.75 -2.77 -13.23
CA CYS A 76 1.09 -3.84 -12.51
C CYS A 76 -0.44 -3.69 -12.56
N PHE A 77 -0.97 -2.48 -12.34
CA PHE A 77 -2.42 -2.22 -12.46
C PHE A 77 -2.95 -2.63 -13.83
N ASP A 78 -2.29 -2.21 -14.90
CA ASP A 78 -2.76 -2.45 -16.26
C ASP A 78 -2.57 -3.93 -16.69
N ARG A 79 -1.65 -4.67 -16.07
CA ARG A 79 -1.40 -6.09 -16.34
C ARG A 79 -2.25 -7.04 -15.49
N GLU A 80 -2.48 -6.70 -14.22
CA GLU A 80 -2.95 -7.65 -13.20
C GLU A 80 -4.40 -7.38 -12.76
N ILE A 81 -4.98 -6.23 -13.10
CA ILE A 81 -6.32 -5.83 -12.68
C ILE A 81 -7.26 -5.75 -13.88
N VAL A 82 -8.28 -6.60 -13.89
CA VAL A 82 -9.35 -6.56 -14.88
C VAL A 82 -10.35 -5.47 -14.48
N ARG A 83 -10.55 -4.46 -15.33
CA ARG A 83 -11.50 -3.38 -15.01
C ARG A 83 -12.93 -3.81 -15.30
N THR A 84 -13.86 -3.34 -14.48
CA THR A 84 -15.29 -3.48 -14.77
C THR A 84 -15.64 -2.64 -16.00
N THR A 85 -16.30 -3.28 -16.98
CA THR A 85 -16.86 -2.67 -18.18
C THR A 85 -18.37 -2.87 -18.20
N ALA A 86 -19.07 -2.31 -19.20
CA ALA A 86 -20.50 -2.53 -19.36
C ALA A 86 -20.85 -4.02 -19.57
N ASP A 87 -19.94 -4.78 -20.18
CA ASP A 87 -20.18 -6.17 -20.61
C ASP A 87 -19.54 -7.21 -19.68
N GLN A 88 -18.62 -6.79 -18.80
CA GLN A 88 -17.90 -7.67 -17.89
C GLN A 88 -17.70 -7.03 -16.52
N LYS A 89 -18.11 -7.74 -15.46
CA LYS A 89 -17.68 -7.43 -14.09
C LYS A 89 -16.19 -7.74 -13.96
N GLY A 90 -15.42 -6.72 -13.61
CA GLY A 90 -13.99 -6.84 -13.34
C GLY A 90 -13.69 -6.97 -11.85
N ASP A 91 -12.42 -6.86 -11.53
CA ASP A 91 -11.89 -6.89 -10.18
C ASP A 91 -12.32 -5.66 -9.38
N TRP A 92 -12.22 -5.82 -8.06
CA TRP A 92 -12.43 -4.73 -7.13
C TRP A 92 -11.30 -3.70 -7.23
N ARG A 93 -11.63 -2.44 -6.97
CA ARG A 93 -10.63 -1.38 -6.94
C ARG A 93 -9.60 -1.69 -5.83
N PRO A 94 -8.29 -1.67 -6.15
CA PRO A 94 -7.25 -2.03 -5.19
C PRO A 94 -7.07 -0.97 -4.10
N LEU A 95 -6.60 -1.40 -2.94
CA LEU A 95 -6.04 -0.53 -1.90
C LEU A 95 -4.52 -0.43 -2.10
N VAL A 96 -4.00 0.78 -2.21
CA VAL A 96 -2.56 1.02 -2.41
C VAL A 96 -1.96 1.58 -1.13
N PHE A 97 -0.92 0.93 -0.61
CA PHE A 97 -0.13 1.42 0.52
C PHE A 97 1.27 1.78 0.03
N VAL A 98 1.69 3.02 0.28
CA VAL A 98 3.00 3.54 -0.10
C VAL A 98 3.78 3.88 1.16
N LEU A 99 4.88 3.20 1.42
CA LEU A 99 5.76 3.49 2.56
C LEU A 99 7.00 4.21 2.03
N SER A 100 7.21 5.47 2.44
CA SER A 100 8.32 6.30 1.95
C SER A 100 8.63 7.42 2.96
N ASP A 101 9.86 7.93 2.93
CA ASP A 101 10.25 9.17 3.61
C ASP A 101 9.92 10.43 2.80
N GLY A 102 9.32 10.30 1.61
CA GLY A 102 8.83 11.44 0.84
C GLY A 102 9.94 12.27 0.16
N ALA A 103 11.17 11.74 0.06
CA ALA A 103 12.29 12.42 -0.58
C ALA A 103 12.63 11.79 -1.95
N PRO A 104 11.80 11.95 -3.00
CA PRO A 104 12.04 11.39 -4.31
C PRO A 104 13.31 12.00 -4.94
N THR A 105 14.08 11.17 -5.62
CA THR A 105 15.32 11.60 -6.29
C THR A 105 15.14 11.88 -7.78
N ASP A 106 14.08 11.36 -8.36
CA ASP A 106 13.68 11.54 -9.76
C ASP A 106 12.69 12.71 -9.90
N VAL A 107 12.56 13.28 -11.11
CA VAL A 107 11.81 14.53 -11.35
C VAL A 107 10.42 14.30 -11.94
N ASP A 108 10.17 13.09 -12.45
CA ASP A 108 8.99 12.70 -13.21
C ASP A 108 7.91 12.02 -12.36
N TRP A 109 8.20 11.68 -11.09
CA TRP A 109 7.22 11.13 -10.15
C TRP A 109 5.85 11.86 -10.10
N PRO A 110 5.72 13.20 -10.24
CA PRO A 110 4.40 13.84 -10.17
C PRO A 110 3.47 13.41 -11.31
N VAL A 111 4.03 13.11 -12.49
CA VAL A 111 3.27 12.62 -13.65
C VAL A 111 2.67 11.25 -13.35
N TYR A 112 3.48 10.33 -12.79
CA TYR A 112 3.01 9.00 -12.43
C TYR A 112 2.03 9.02 -11.25
N ALA A 113 2.22 9.94 -10.29
CA ALA A 113 1.26 10.15 -9.21
C ALA A 113 -0.11 10.61 -9.72
N GLN A 114 -0.14 11.51 -10.72
CA GLN A 114 -1.38 11.89 -11.38
C GLN A 114 -2.03 10.69 -12.10
N GLN A 115 -1.25 9.94 -12.90
CA GLN A 115 -1.77 8.77 -13.61
C GLN A 115 -2.32 7.70 -12.66
N LEU A 116 -1.70 7.53 -11.48
CA LEU A 116 -2.20 6.60 -10.46
C LEU A 116 -3.57 7.02 -9.93
N ARG A 117 -3.78 8.33 -9.69
CA ARG A 117 -5.10 8.85 -9.32
C ARG A 117 -6.13 8.64 -10.42
N GLU A 118 -5.75 8.76 -11.69
CA GLU A 118 -6.62 8.49 -12.84
C GLU A 118 -7.01 7.00 -12.97
N ARG A 119 -6.20 6.07 -12.44
CA ARG A 119 -6.57 4.65 -12.32
C ARG A 119 -7.67 4.41 -11.28
N ARG A 120 -8.02 5.40 -10.48
CA ARG A 120 -9.09 5.37 -9.46
C ARG A 120 -9.00 4.12 -8.57
N PRO A 121 -7.85 3.86 -7.90
CA PRO A 121 -7.82 2.88 -6.81
C PRO A 121 -8.86 3.23 -5.74
N ALA A 122 -9.21 2.27 -4.89
CA ALA A 122 -10.20 2.48 -3.85
C ALA A 122 -9.72 3.59 -2.91
N ASN A 123 -8.52 3.40 -2.34
CA ASN A 123 -7.76 4.39 -1.59
C ASN A 123 -6.28 4.26 -1.95
N ILE A 124 -5.56 5.38 -1.88
CA ILE A 124 -4.09 5.42 -1.83
C ILE A 124 -3.74 5.91 -0.43
N ILE A 125 -2.89 5.19 0.28
CA ILE A 125 -2.51 5.51 1.67
C ILE A 125 -1.00 5.65 1.68
N ALA A 126 -0.53 6.88 1.86
CA ALA A 126 0.89 7.16 2.00
C ALA A 126 1.28 7.14 3.47
N VAL A 127 2.36 6.46 3.79
CA VAL A 127 2.92 6.35 5.14
C VAL A 127 4.26 7.07 5.11
N ALA A 128 4.28 8.26 5.71
CA ALA A 128 5.47 9.07 5.90
C ALA A 128 6.32 8.42 7.00
N CYS A 129 7.40 7.76 6.61
CA CYS A 129 8.24 6.98 7.50
C CYS A 129 9.39 7.81 8.07
N GLY A 130 9.29 8.18 9.35
CA GLY A 130 10.34 8.81 10.13
C GLY A 130 10.08 10.30 10.37
N ASP A 131 10.79 10.86 11.35
CA ASP A 131 10.56 12.23 11.82
C ASP A 131 10.85 13.31 10.76
N GLN A 132 11.69 13.00 9.78
CA GLN A 132 12.07 13.92 8.70
C GLN A 132 11.35 13.61 7.38
N ALA A 133 10.30 12.79 7.42
CA ALA A 133 9.57 12.44 6.21
C ALA A 133 8.84 13.66 5.63
N ASP A 134 9.00 13.90 4.33
CA ASP A 134 8.34 15.00 3.63
C ASP A 134 6.88 14.62 3.30
N THR A 135 5.99 15.07 4.17
CA THR A 135 4.55 14.83 4.01
C THR A 135 3.94 15.64 2.86
N GLU A 136 4.52 16.78 2.47
CA GLU A 136 3.98 17.62 1.40
C GLU A 136 4.18 16.98 0.02
N VAL A 137 5.29 16.26 -0.16
CA VAL A 137 5.47 15.40 -1.35
C VAL A 137 4.43 14.29 -1.39
N LEU A 138 4.22 13.59 -0.27
CA LEU A 138 3.26 12.48 -0.21
C LEU A 138 1.81 12.92 -0.43
N LYS A 139 1.45 14.13 0.03
CA LYS A 139 0.12 14.75 -0.20
C LYS A 139 -0.20 14.98 -1.67
N GLN A 140 0.81 15.14 -2.52
CA GLN A 140 0.59 15.27 -3.97
C GLN A 140 0.12 13.96 -4.61
N ILE A 141 0.28 12.83 -3.92
CA ILE A 141 -0.14 11.50 -4.37
C ILE A 141 -1.52 11.17 -3.82
N THR A 142 -1.77 11.49 -2.55
CA THR A 142 -3.02 11.15 -1.87
C THR A 142 -3.34 12.11 -0.73
N GLU A 143 -4.63 12.28 -0.47
CA GLU A 143 -5.15 12.99 0.71
C GLU A 143 -4.97 12.18 2.01
N ILE A 144 -4.73 10.87 1.92
CA ILE A 144 -4.57 10.00 3.08
C ILE A 144 -3.07 9.80 3.36
N VAL A 145 -2.49 10.77 4.07
CA VAL A 145 -1.11 10.69 4.55
C VAL A 145 -1.10 10.35 6.03
N ILE A 146 -0.48 9.22 6.36
CA ILE A 146 -0.23 8.77 7.72
C ILE A 146 1.21 9.11 8.06
N GLN A 147 1.42 9.96 9.06
CA GLN A 147 2.76 10.16 9.61
C GLN A 147 3.04 9.14 10.70
N MET A 148 4.13 8.41 10.54
CA MET A 148 4.65 7.49 11.54
C MET A 148 6.01 8.03 11.95
N GLN A 149 6.08 8.60 13.15
CA GLN A 149 7.32 9.14 13.73
C GLN A 149 8.12 8.01 14.38
N ASP A 150 7.43 7.18 15.16
CA ASP A 150 8.02 5.99 15.76
C ASP A 150 8.19 4.87 14.72
N MET A 151 9.45 4.53 14.41
CA MET A 151 9.82 3.41 13.54
C MET A 151 10.05 2.10 14.33
N SER A 152 9.58 2.01 15.57
CA SER A 152 9.70 0.81 16.38
C SER A 152 8.87 -0.36 15.81
N PRO A 153 9.26 -1.61 16.11
CA PRO A 153 8.48 -2.78 15.73
C PRO A 153 7.01 -2.72 16.19
N ASP A 154 6.74 -2.11 17.35
CA ASP A 154 5.39 -1.99 17.91
C ASP A 154 4.52 -1.00 17.13
N ALA A 155 5.09 0.15 16.73
CA ALA A 155 4.40 1.12 15.87
C ALA A 155 4.04 0.52 14.51
N PHE A 156 4.99 -0.18 13.87
CA PHE A 156 4.72 -0.91 12.63
C PHE A 156 3.67 -2.00 12.82
N LYS A 157 3.71 -2.75 13.94
CA LYS A 157 2.69 -3.76 14.24
C LYS A 157 1.30 -3.13 14.38
N ALA A 158 1.18 -1.97 15.01
CA ALA A 158 -0.07 -1.23 15.10
C ALA A 158 -0.54 -0.76 13.72
N PHE A 159 0.36 -0.23 12.89
CA PHE A 159 0.08 0.16 11.51
C PHE A 159 -0.43 -1.04 10.68
N PHE A 160 0.27 -2.17 10.70
CA PHE A 160 -0.14 -3.34 9.92
C PHE A 160 -1.44 -3.96 10.43
N ARG A 161 -1.76 -3.86 11.73
CA ARG A 161 -3.11 -4.21 12.22
C ARG A 161 -4.18 -3.30 11.62
N PHE A 162 -3.91 -2.01 11.47
CA PHE A 162 -4.79 -1.06 10.79
C PHE A 162 -4.93 -1.40 9.30
N VAL A 163 -3.85 -1.78 8.61
CA VAL A 163 -3.88 -2.27 7.22
C VAL A 163 -4.75 -3.53 7.12
N SER A 164 -4.49 -4.54 7.97
CA SER A 164 -5.28 -5.77 8.04
C SER A 164 -6.77 -5.45 8.21
N ALA A 165 -7.12 -4.57 9.15
CA ALA A 165 -8.51 -4.18 9.40
C ALA A 165 -9.14 -3.48 8.18
N SER A 166 -8.37 -2.64 7.46
CA SER A 166 -8.82 -1.95 6.24
C SER A 166 -9.12 -2.94 5.11
N VAL A 167 -8.24 -3.92 4.92
CA VAL A 167 -8.43 -4.99 3.93
C VAL A 167 -9.63 -5.84 4.30
N LYS A 168 -9.76 -6.26 5.57
CA LYS A 168 -10.90 -7.06 6.05
C LYS A 168 -12.23 -6.33 5.89
N GLN A 169 -12.29 -5.03 6.19
CA GLN A 169 -13.50 -4.24 5.97
C GLN A 169 -13.87 -4.15 4.48
N THR A 170 -12.87 -4.16 3.60
CA THR A 170 -13.08 -4.21 2.15
C THR A 170 -13.59 -5.59 1.71
N SER A 171 -12.95 -6.66 2.18
CA SER A 171 -13.37 -8.05 1.92
C SER A 171 -14.76 -8.36 2.47
N ALA A 172 -15.14 -7.83 3.63
CA ALA A 172 -16.49 -8.02 4.19
C ALA A 172 -17.57 -7.28 3.37
N LYS A 173 -17.18 -6.22 2.64
CA LYS A 173 -18.10 -5.44 1.80
C LYS A 173 -18.18 -5.94 0.35
N VAL A 174 -17.71 -7.16 0.06
CA VAL A 174 -17.72 -7.83 -1.27
C VAL A 174 -19.13 -7.97 -1.92
N GLY A 175 -20.20 -7.42 -1.31
CA GLY A 175 -21.51 -7.25 -1.93
C GLY A 175 -22.15 -5.86 -1.86
N ALA A 176 -21.53 -4.87 -1.18
CA ALA A 176 -22.21 -3.62 -0.80
C ALA A 176 -21.61 -2.34 -1.41
N VAL A 177 -20.42 -2.38 -1.99
CA VAL A 177 -19.79 -1.20 -2.60
C VAL A 177 -20.15 -1.12 -4.09
N ALA A 178 -21.45 -1.00 -4.37
CA ALA A 178 -21.88 -0.36 -5.60
C ALA A 178 -21.67 1.15 -5.44
N ASP A 179 -21.19 1.81 -6.48
CA ASP A 179 -20.97 3.26 -6.59
C ASP A 179 -19.80 3.88 -5.82
N GLY A 180 -18.64 3.86 -6.48
CA GLY A 180 -17.74 5.03 -6.64
C GLY A 180 -17.02 5.62 -5.43
N GLY A 181 -17.51 5.45 -4.20
CA GLY A 181 -17.00 6.06 -2.99
C GLY A 181 -15.67 5.45 -2.53
N SER A 182 -14.84 6.25 -1.87
CA SER A 182 -13.65 5.77 -1.16
C SER A 182 -14.05 4.81 -0.03
N ILE A 183 -13.16 3.88 0.30
CA ILE A 183 -13.42 2.93 1.38
C ILE A 183 -13.15 3.65 2.70
N THR A 184 -14.15 3.71 3.58
CA THR A 184 -13.96 4.22 4.95
C THR A 184 -12.91 3.37 5.66
N LEU A 185 -11.79 3.97 6.02
CA LEU A 185 -10.73 3.31 6.78
C LEU A 185 -11.14 3.21 8.26
N PRO A 186 -10.67 2.17 8.98
CA PRO A 186 -10.81 2.11 10.44
C PRO A 186 -10.12 3.32 11.09
N PRO A 187 -10.43 3.64 12.37
CA PRO A 187 -9.71 4.69 13.07
C PRO A 187 -8.21 4.37 13.15
N PRO A 188 -7.31 5.36 12.99
CA PRO A 188 -5.88 5.14 13.12
C PRO A 188 -5.53 4.72 14.57
N PRO A 189 -4.54 3.83 14.76
CA PRO A 189 -4.10 3.43 16.09
C PRO A 189 -3.34 4.57 16.80
N PRO A 190 -3.19 4.51 18.14
CA PRO A 190 -2.41 5.48 18.90
C PRO A 190 -0.97 5.59 18.35
N GLY A 191 -0.46 6.82 18.19
CA GLY A 191 0.86 7.09 17.63
C GLY A 191 0.90 7.24 16.10
N ILE A 192 -0.22 7.02 15.41
CA ILE A 192 -0.41 7.32 13.99
C ILE A 192 -1.29 8.55 13.84
N THR A 193 -0.77 9.57 13.17
CA THR A 193 -1.52 10.81 12.89
C THR A 193 -1.82 10.89 11.40
N ILE A 194 -3.09 11.08 11.06
CA ILE A 194 -3.46 11.44 9.68
C ILE A 194 -3.17 12.93 9.52
N VAL A 195 -2.28 13.24 8.58
CA VAL A 195 -1.90 14.62 8.27
C VAL A 195 -2.94 15.18 7.29
N PRO A 196 -3.66 16.27 7.66
CA PRO A 196 -4.64 16.90 6.77
C PRO A 196 -3.99 17.67 5.61
#